data_AF-A0A956JD52-F1
#
_entry.id   AF-A0A956JD52-F1
#
_cell.length_a   1.000
_cell.length_b   1.000
_cell.length_c   1.000
_cell.angle_alpha   90.00
_cell.angle_beta   90.00
_cell.angle_gamma   90.00
#
_symmetry.space_group_name_H-M   'P 1'
#
loop_
_entity.id
_entity.type
_entity.pdbx_description
1 polymer ?
#
loop_
_entity_poly.entity_id
_entity_poly.type
_entity_poly.pdbx_seq_one_letter_code
_entity_poly.pdbx_strand_id
1 'polypeptide(L)'
;MIICPNCGKQNEDRHKFCLGCGTRLPATAPPAPPVGGPPPPPPGRPGPAEGWGAPPPGMTAPPSPRPAAPPPRPGPIGRLPPTPPP
;
A
#
# COMPACT_ATOMS: atom_id res chain seq x y z
N MET A 1 0.23 12.37 21.26
CA MET A 1 0.32 10.97 20.80
C MET A 1 -1.10 10.46 20.67
N ILE A 2 -1.44 9.78 19.57
CA ILE A 2 -2.80 9.29 19.29
C ILE A 2 -2.83 7.76 19.12
N ILE A 3 -3.81 7.13 19.76
CA ILE A 3 -4.05 5.68 19.63
C ILE A 3 -5.04 5.45 18.49
N CYS A 4 -4.70 4.54 17.57
CA CYS A 4 -5.61 4.16 16.50
C CYS A 4 -6.85 3.45 17.09
N PRO A 5 -8.08 3.94 16.83
CA PRO A 5 -9.28 3.31 17.36
C PRO A 5 -9.60 1.96 16.69
N ASN A 6 -8.98 1.66 15.56
CA ASN A 6 -9.21 0.43 14.82
C ASN A 6 -8.28 -0.72 15.27
N CYS A 7 -7.01 -0.44 15.54
CA CYS A 7 -6.03 -1.49 15.85
C CYS A 7 -5.25 -1.27 17.17
N GLY A 8 -5.47 -0.16 17.88
CA GLY A 8 -4.80 0.13 19.15
C GLY A 8 -3.34 0.57 19.05
N LYS A 9 -2.78 0.70 17.83
CA LYS A 9 -1.40 1.16 17.67
C LYS A 9 -1.26 2.63 18.03
N GLN A 10 -0.19 2.97 18.73
CA GLN A 10 0.20 4.35 19.03
C GLN A 10 0.89 5.00 17.82
N ASN A 11 0.50 6.22 17.49
CA ASN A 11 1.04 7.03 16.40
C ASN A 11 1.26 8.47 16.89
N GLU A 12 2.16 9.22 16.28
CA GLU A 12 2.28 10.67 16.50
C GLU A 12 1.07 11.43 15.94
N ASP A 13 0.73 12.56 16.56
CA ASP A 13 -0.46 13.39 16.22
C ASP A 13 -0.40 14.03 14.83
N ARG A 14 0.79 14.05 14.22
CA ARG A 14 1.02 14.57 12.86
C ARG A 14 0.58 13.58 11.78
N HIS A 15 0.44 12.30 12.11
CA HIS A 15 0.04 11.28 11.16
C HIS A 15 -1.45 11.40 10.83
N LYS A 16 -1.74 11.47 9.52
CA LYS A 16 -3.11 11.51 9.00
C LYS A 16 -3.74 10.12 8.96
N PHE A 17 -2.92 9.07 8.91
CA PHE A 17 -3.31 7.66 8.83
C PHE A 17 -2.45 6.82 9.76
N CYS A 18 -3.01 5.72 10.28
CA CYS A 18 -2.29 4.81 11.17
C CYS A 18 -1.22 4.03 10.39
N LEU A 19 0.00 4.00 10.94
CA LEU A 19 1.14 3.28 10.35
C LEU A 19 1.02 1.75 10.45
N GLY A 20 0.09 1.24 11.25
CA GLY A 20 -0.13 -0.21 11.39
C GLY A 20 -1.20 -0.78 10.47
N CYS A 21 -2.34 -0.08 10.32
CA CYS A 21 -3.49 -0.59 9.57
C CYS A 21 -4.02 0.34 8.47
N GLY A 22 -3.46 1.55 8.32
CA GLY A 22 -3.90 2.51 7.30
C GLY A 22 -5.19 3.27 7.60
N THR A 23 -5.87 2.98 8.71
CA THR A 23 -7.10 3.71 9.11
C THR A 23 -6.79 5.19 9.36
N ARG A 24 -7.67 6.09 8.91
CA ARG A 24 -7.53 7.53 9.11
C ARG A 24 -7.58 7.87 10.60
N LEU A 25 -6.60 8.63 11.08
CA LEU A 25 -6.54 9.03 12.47
C LEU A 25 -7.39 10.30 12.69
N PRO A 26 -8.05 10.44 13.86
CA PRO A 26 -8.71 11.68 14.22
C PRO A 26 -7.67 12.80 14.23
N ALA A 27 -7.79 13.77 13.32
CA ALA A 27 -6.98 14.98 13.40
C ALA A 27 -7.49 15.79 14.59
N THR A 28 -6.60 16.17 15.50
CA THR A 28 -6.89 17.17 16.53
C THR A 28 -7.05 18.53 15.84
N ALA A 29 -8.17 18.73 15.14
CA ALA A 29 -8.57 20.06 14.72
C ALA A 29 -8.94 20.84 16.00
N PRO A 30 -8.55 22.12 16.11
CA PRO A 30 -9.06 22.98 17.18
C PRO A 30 -10.60 22.97 17.14
N PRO A 31 -11.27 23.17 18.30
CA PRO A 31 -12.73 23.10 18.39
C PRO A 31 -13.35 24.00 17.32
N ALA A 32 -14.11 23.38 16.41
CA ALA A 32 -14.86 24.12 15.41
C ALA A 32 -15.91 25.00 16.12
N PRO A 33 -16.14 26.25 15.68
CA PRO A 33 -17.25 27.04 16.20
C PRO A 33 -18.59 26.30 15.96
N PRO A 34 -19.62 26.55 16.78
CA PRO A 34 -20.88 25.82 16.69
C PRO A 34 -21.53 26.05 15.32
N VAL A 35 -21.55 25.01 14.50
CA VAL A 35 -22.14 25.04 13.15
C VAL A 35 -23.64 24.77 13.29
N GLY A 36 -24.42 25.83 13.51
CA GLY A 36 -25.88 25.81 13.52
C GLY A 36 -26.48 25.74 12.12
N GLY A 37 -26.05 24.78 11.29
CA GLY A 37 -26.59 24.57 9.96
C GLY A 37 -26.13 23.23 9.37
N PRO A 38 -26.91 22.62 8.46
CA PRO A 38 -26.50 21.38 7.81
C PRO A 38 -25.16 21.60 7.10
N PRO A 39 -24.19 20.66 7.23
CA PRO A 39 -22.89 20.81 6.60
C PRO A 39 -23.07 20.97 5.09
N PRO A 40 -22.26 21.81 4.43
CA PRO A 40 -22.32 21.95 2.98
C PRO A 40 -22.11 20.57 2.33
N PRO A 41 -22.81 20.26 1.22
CA PRO A 41 -22.60 19.00 0.53
C PRO A 41 -21.13 18.87 0.14
N PRO A 42 -20.52 17.67 0.27
CA PRO A 42 -19.13 17.48 -0.11
C PRO A 42 -18.93 17.87 -1.58
N PRO A 43 -17.79 18.45 -1.95
CA PRO A 43 -17.50 18.76 -3.35
C PRO A 43 -17.66 17.48 -4.18
N GLY A 44 -18.43 17.59 -5.27
CA GLY A 44 -18.67 16.48 -6.18
C GLY A 44 -17.35 15.85 -6.59
N ARG A 45 -17.26 14.53 -6.49
CA ARG A 45 -16.09 13.76 -6.95
C ARG A 45 -15.88 14.13 -8.42
N PRO A 46 -14.70 14.59 -8.87
CA PRO A 46 -14.46 14.69 -10.30
C PRO A 46 -14.72 13.30 -10.90
N GLY A 47 -15.51 13.26 -11.98
CA GLY A 47 -15.78 12.03 -12.71
C GLY A 47 -14.47 11.33 -13.14
N PRO A 48 -14.53 10.05 -13.55
CA PRO A 48 -13.35 9.42 -14.12
C PRO A 48 -12.85 10.30 -15.26
N ALA A 49 -11.60 10.77 -15.12
CA ALA A 49 -10.92 11.45 -16.20
C ALA A 49 -10.79 10.45 -17.35
N GLU A 50 -11.65 10.58 -18.35
CA GLU A 50 -11.55 9.97 -19.68
C GLU A 50 -10.33 10.58 -20.43
N GLY A 51 -9.16 10.51 -19.79
CA GLY A 51 -7.98 11.28 -20.14
C GLY A 51 -6.70 10.57 -19.74
N TRP A 52 -6.72 9.24 -19.70
CA TRP A 52 -5.50 8.47 -19.86
C TRP A 52 -5.18 8.57 -21.35
N GLY A 53 -4.40 9.59 -21.71
CA GLY A 53 -4.05 9.89 -23.09
C GLY A 53 -3.58 8.64 -23.82
N ALA A 54 -4.25 8.31 -24.91
CA ALA A 54 -3.72 7.35 -25.87
C ALA A 54 -2.32 7.82 -26.31
N PRO A 55 -1.29 6.96 -26.32
CA PRO A 55 -0.03 7.32 -26.95
C PRO A 55 -0.28 7.65 -28.44
N PRO A 56 0.37 8.68 -29.01
CA PRO A 56 0.19 8.98 -30.43
C PRO A 56 0.60 7.77 -31.29
N PRO A 57 -0.09 7.55 -32.42
CA PRO A 57 0.23 6.44 -33.32
C PRO A 57 1.66 6.62 -33.84
N GLY A 58 2.52 5.63 -33.59
CA GLY A 58 3.93 5.63 -34.02
C GLY A 58 4.95 5.32 -32.93
N MET A 59 4.53 5.29 -31.66
CA MET A 59 5.37 4.84 -30.54
C MET A 59 5.11 3.36 -30.23
N THR A 60 5.42 2.44 -31.14
CA THR A 60 5.49 1.03 -30.76
C THR A 60 6.67 0.88 -29.80
N ALA A 61 6.37 0.69 -28.52
CA ALA A 61 7.39 0.37 -27.53
C ALA A 61 8.22 -0.84 -28.03
N PRO A 62 9.55 -0.81 -27.90
CA PRO A 62 10.36 -1.98 -28.26
C PRO A 62 9.92 -3.18 -27.42
N PRO A 63 10.01 -4.42 -27.95
CA PRO A 63 9.66 -5.60 -27.18
C PRO A 63 10.50 -5.62 -25.91
N SER A 64 9.84 -5.70 -24.75
CA SER A 64 10.53 -5.76 -23.47
C SER A 64 11.50 -6.95 -23.46
N PRO A 65 12.73 -6.79 -22.93
CA PRO A 65 13.65 -7.90 -22.82
C PRO A 65 13.02 -8.96 -21.91
N ARG A 66 13.03 -10.22 -22.37
CA ARG A 66 12.58 -11.34 -21.54
C ARG A 66 13.49 -11.38 -20.31
N PRO A 67 12.94 -11.47 -19.09
CA PRO A 67 13.77 -11.64 -17.90
C PRO A 67 14.63 -12.89 -18.07
N ALA A 68 15.92 -12.78 -17.72
CA ALA A 68 16.83 -13.91 -17.72
C ALA A 68 16.28 -15.01 -16.81
N ALA A 69 16.35 -16.27 -17.26
CA ALA A 69 15.89 -17.39 -16.46
C ALA A 69 16.69 -17.45 -15.14
N PRO A 70 16.05 -17.79 -14.00
CA PRO A 70 16.76 -17.97 -12.74
C PRO A 70 17.74 -19.14 -12.85
N PRO A 71 18.86 -19.12 -12.09
CA PRO A 71 19.82 -20.22 -12.08
C PRO A 71 19.16 -21.53 -11.57
N PRO A 72 19.65 -22.71 -12.00
CA PRO A 72 19.15 -23.98 -11.50
C PRO A 72 19.37 -24.08 -9.99
N ARG A 73 18.39 -24.66 -9.30
CA ARG A 73 18.48 -24.92 -7.86
C ARG A 73 19.59 -25.96 -7.59
N PRO A 74 20.39 -25.80 -6.51
CA PRO A 74 21.29 -26.86 -6.06
C PRO A 74 20.52 -28.17 -5.83
N GLY A 75 21.08 -29.27 -6.31
CA GLY A 75 20.50 -30.61 -6.09
C GLY A 75 20.52 -31.01 -4.62
N PRO A 76 19.73 -32.04 -4.22
CA PRO A 76 19.74 -32.51 -2.85
C PRO A 76 21.12 -33.08 -2.50
N ILE A 77 21.74 -32.52 -1.45
CA ILE A 77 22.86 -33.15 -0.77
C ILE A 77 22.36 -34.48 -0.20
N GLY A 78 22.74 -35.59 -0.84
CA GLY A 78 22.37 -36.93 -0.41
C GLY A 78 22.78 -37.12 1.04
N ARG A 79 21.81 -37.45 1.90
CA ARG A 79 22.11 -37.83 3.29
C ARG A 79 22.89 -39.14 3.25
N LEU A 80 24.12 -39.12 3.74
CA LEU A 80 24.85 -40.36 4.03
C LEU A 80 24.01 -41.20 5.03
N PRO A 81 23.91 -42.52 4.83
CA PRO A 81 23.24 -43.39 5.79
C PRO A 81 23.99 -43.38 7.13
N PRO A 82 23.29 -43.55 8.26
CA PRO A 82 23.93 -43.69 9.56
C PRO A 82 24.76 -44.99 9.60
N THR A 83 25.95 -44.93 10.19
CA THR A 83 26.78 -46.11 10.49
C THR A 83 26.10 -46.96 11.58
N PRO A 84 26.02 -48.30 11.44
CA PRO A 84 25.44 -49.16 12.47
C PRO A 84 26.31 -49.21 13.73
N PRO A 85 25.70 -49.40 14.93
CA PRO A 85 26.45 -49.63 16.17
C PRO A 85 27.13 -51.02 16.19
N PRO A 86 28.15 -51.21 17.06
CA PRO A 86 28.93 -52.45 17.16
C PRO A 86 28.13 -53.65 17.70
#